data_AF-A0A381S7G0-F1
#
_entry.id   AF-A0A381S7G0-F1
#
_cell.length_a   1.000
_cell.length_b   1.000
_cell.length_c   1.000
_cell.angle_alpha   90.00
_cell.angle_beta   90.00
_cell.angle_gamma   90.00
#
_symmetry.space_group_name_H-M   'P 1'
#
loop_
_entity.id
_entity.type
_entity.pdbx_description
1 polymer ?
#
loop_
_entity_poly.entity_id
_entity_poly.type
_entity_poly.pdbx_seq_one_letter_code
_entity_poly.pdbx_strand_id
1 'polypeptide(L)'
;MYLSSKEIIRTAGLMTGTSMDGLDIVITDISLNNDVHYQIIDDISIPYPNDLKDKIRQVVYNPELDYNKLDDYLGQWYADTLYNHLQTKEINNLDLIGSHGQTIHHISGKSSVQIGSPQYLAEKLNVPVISDFRSADIDAGGTGAPLMPKIDEWLFRNKETSVITLNLG
;
A
#
# COMPACT_ATOMS: atom_id res chain seq x y z
N MET A 1 10.86 8.63 -16.36
CA MET A 1 10.68 9.87 -17.15
C MET A 1 9.23 10.10 -17.62
N TYR A 2 8.31 9.12 -17.56
CA TYR A 2 6.92 9.26 -18.04
C TYR A 2 5.94 9.89 -17.03
N LEU A 3 6.08 9.61 -15.73
CA LEU A 3 5.13 10.11 -14.70
C LEU A 3 5.25 11.62 -14.48
N SER A 4 6.47 12.18 -14.54
CA SER A 4 6.73 13.61 -14.30
C SER A 4 6.14 14.56 -15.34
N SER A 5 5.70 14.03 -16.49
CA SER A 5 5.05 14.80 -17.55
C SER A 5 3.52 14.69 -17.54
N LYS A 6 2.94 13.89 -16.65
CA LYS A 6 1.49 13.70 -16.57
C LYS A 6 0.86 14.73 -15.63
N GLU A 7 -0.23 15.34 -16.07
CA GLU A 7 -1.06 16.20 -15.20
C GLU A 7 -1.89 15.38 -14.21
N ILE A 8 -2.33 14.20 -14.63
CA ILE A 8 -3.09 13.24 -13.82
C ILE A 8 -2.37 11.88 -13.89
N ILE A 9 -2.11 11.32 -12.72
CA ILE A 9 -1.51 10.00 -12.54
C ILE A 9 -2.58 9.09 -11.96
N ARG A 10 -2.96 8.04 -12.69
CA ARG A 10 -3.88 7.01 -12.18
C ARG A 10 -3.11 5.99 -11.35
N THR A 11 -3.44 5.88 -10.08
CA THR A 11 -2.72 5.05 -9.11
C THR A 11 -3.60 3.96 -8.53
N ALA A 12 -2.97 2.85 -8.11
CA ALA A 12 -3.58 1.85 -7.24
C ALA A 12 -2.83 1.86 -5.91
N GLY A 13 -3.51 2.21 -4.83
CA GLY A 13 -3.01 2.08 -3.46
C GLY A 13 -3.44 0.75 -2.88
N LEU A 14 -2.49 -0.06 -2.42
CA LEU A 14 -2.68 -1.36 -1.78
C LEU A 14 -2.25 -1.26 -0.32
N MET A 15 -3.17 -1.56 0.60
CA MET A 15 -2.92 -1.50 2.03
C MET A 15 -3.52 -2.71 2.73
N THR A 16 -2.79 -3.26 3.70
CA THR A 16 -3.29 -4.35 4.54
C THR A 16 -3.10 -3.97 6.00
N GLY A 17 -4.17 -4.01 6.78
CA GLY A 17 -4.14 -3.69 8.19
C GLY A 17 -3.35 -4.71 9.02
N THR A 18 -2.92 -4.30 10.22
CA THR A 18 -2.31 -5.20 11.21
C THR A 18 -3.29 -6.23 11.75
N SER A 19 -4.60 -6.01 11.59
CA SER A 19 -5.66 -6.98 11.87
C SER A 19 -5.66 -8.18 10.92
N MET A 20 -4.90 -8.12 9.82
CA MET A 20 -4.80 -9.17 8.79
C MET A 20 -6.17 -9.53 8.22
N ASP A 21 -7.05 -8.55 8.06
CA ASP A 21 -8.42 -8.80 7.60
C ASP A 21 -8.53 -8.98 6.09
N GLY A 22 -7.62 -8.38 5.33
CA GLY A 22 -7.58 -8.50 3.88
C GLY A 22 -6.68 -7.47 3.23
N LEU A 23 -6.95 -7.24 1.95
CA LEU A 23 -6.32 -6.23 1.12
C LEU A 23 -7.35 -5.16 0.75
N ASP A 24 -7.05 -3.93 1.13
CA ASP A 24 -7.74 -2.75 0.65
C ASP A 24 -7.05 -2.25 -0.63
N ILE A 25 -7.85 -2.01 -1.66
CA ILE A 25 -7.42 -1.45 -2.94
C ILE A 25 -8.19 -0.16 -3.15
N VAL A 26 -7.48 0.92 -3.47
CA VAL A 26 -8.08 2.18 -3.90
C VAL A 26 -7.46 2.61 -5.22
N ILE A 27 -8.28 2.79 -6.24
CA ILE A 27 -7.87 3.37 -7.52
C ILE A 27 -8.14 4.87 -7.47
N THR A 28 -7.11 5.69 -7.65
CA THR A 28 -7.19 7.14 -7.49
C THR A 28 -6.49 7.85 -8.63
N ASP A 29 -7.15 8.85 -9.20
CA ASP A 29 -6.52 9.84 -10.07
C ASP A 29 -5.94 10.96 -9.19
N ILE A 30 -4.64 11.20 -9.29
CA ILE A 30 -3.91 12.19 -8.49
C ILE A 30 -3.27 13.23 -9.41
N SER A 31 -3.42 14.51 -9.06
CA SER A 31 -2.72 15.64 -9.68
C SER A 31 -1.94 16.42 -8.63
N LEU A 32 -0.69 16.77 -8.95
CA LEU A 32 0.28 17.42 -8.04
C LEU A 32 0.64 18.85 -8.51
N ASN A 33 -0.37 19.62 -8.94
CA ASN A 33 -0.18 20.98 -9.45
C ASN A 33 -0.40 22.03 -8.35
N ASN A 34 0.68 22.54 -7.72
CA ASN A 34 0.70 23.48 -6.58
C ASN A 34 0.00 22.99 -5.29
N ASP A 35 -0.98 22.10 -5.41
CA ASP A 35 -1.69 21.38 -4.36
C ASP A 35 -1.88 19.90 -4.77
N VAL A 36 -2.31 19.08 -3.81
CA VAL A 36 -2.68 17.68 -4.06
C VAL A 36 -4.18 17.64 -4.32
N HIS A 37 -4.54 17.33 -5.56
CA HIS A 37 -5.92 17.01 -5.94
C HIS A 37 -6.04 15.52 -6.20
N TYR A 38 -7.12 14.92 -5.73
CA TYR A 38 -7.37 13.51 -5.94
C TYR A 38 -8.85 13.23 -6.22
N GLN A 39 -9.11 12.18 -7.00
CA GLN A 39 -10.43 11.62 -7.22
C GLN A 39 -10.35 10.10 -7.07
N ILE A 40 -11.12 9.56 -6.13
CA ILE A 40 -11.30 8.11 -6.01
C ILE A 40 -12.16 7.64 -7.19
N ILE A 41 -11.64 6.70 -7.95
CA ILE A 41 -12.30 6.09 -9.11
C ILE A 41 -13.05 4.84 -8.69
N ASP A 42 -12.44 4.01 -7.85
CA ASP A 42 -13.03 2.80 -7.29
C ASP A 42 -12.26 2.38 -6.03
N ASP A 43 -12.93 1.70 -5.11
CA ASP A 43 -12.34 1.11 -3.92
C ASP A 43 -12.96 -0.25 -3.61
N ILE A 44 -12.18 -1.14 -3.02
CA ILE A 44 -12.64 -2.45 -2.56
C ILE A 44 -11.77 -2.98 -1.42
N SER A 45 -12.41 -3.68 -0.48
CA SER A 45 -11.73 -4.48 0.54
C SER A 45 -11.97 -5.96 0.27
N ILE A 46 -10.90 -6.73 0.09
CA ILE A 46 -10.96 -8.15 -0.26
C ILE A 46 -10.41 -8.97 0.90
N PRO A 47 -11.23 -9.79 1.57
CA PRO A 47 -10.77 -10.55 2.72
C PRO A 47 -9.74 -11.58 2.31
N TYR A 48 -8.75 -11.82 3.17
CA TYR A 48 -7.81 -12.90 2.93
C TYR A 48 -8.52 -14.26 2.95
N PRO A 49 -8.16 -15.19 2.06
CA PRO A 49 -8.46 -16.60 2.25
C PRO A 49 -7.99 -17.07 3.62
N ASN A 50 -8.77 -17.93 4.28
CA ASN A 50 -8.46 -18.38 5.65
C ASN A 50 -7.07 -19.02 5.76
N ASP A 51 -6.66 -19.82 4.76
CA ASP A 51 -5.35 -20.45 4.75
C ASP A 51 -4.21 -19.43 4.64
N LEU A 52 -4.40 -18.36 3.85
CA LEU A 52 -3.44 -17.26 3.73
C LEU A 52 -3.38 -16.47 5.05
N LYS A 53 -4.52 -16.14 5.64
CA LYS A 53 -4.60 -15.45 6.93
C LYS A 53 -3.85 -16.22 8.02
N ASP A 54 -4.00 -17.54 8.05
CA ASP A 54 -3.32 -18.39 9.03
C ASP A 54 -1.81 -18.49 8.80
N LYS A 55 -1.34 -18.54 7.53
CA LYS A 55 0.09 -18.46 7.21
C LYS A 55 0.71 -17.13 7.67
N ILE A 56 0.04 -16.01 7.42
CA ILE A 56 0.48 -14.68 7.86
C ILE A 56 0.59 -14.65 9.39
N ARG A 57 -0.45 -15.11 10.10
CA ARG A 57 -0.44 -15.18 11.58
C ARG A 57 0.75 -15.99 12.10
N GLN A 58 1.05 -17.14 11.49
CA GLN A 58 2.17 -17.97 11.92
C GLN A 58 3.49 -17.20 11.87
N VAL A 59 3.76 -16.46 10.80
CA VAL A 59 4.98 -15.65 10.68
C VAL A 59 4.99 -14.48 11.67
N VAL A 60 3.87 -13.77 11.81
CA VAL A 60 3.75 -12.64 12.76
C VAL A 60 4.03 -13.07 14.20
N TYR A 61 3.51 -14.22 14.61
CA TYR A 61 3.68 -14.72 15.98
C TYR A 61 4.98 -15.51 16.19
N ASN A 62 5.71 -15.84 15.12
CA ASN A 62 6.97 -16.58 15.17
C ASN A 62 7.98 -15.92 14.23
N PRO A 63 8.60 -14.79 14.65
CA PRO A 63 9.46 -13.97 13.79
C PRO A 63 10.72 -14.69 13.28
N GLU A 64 11.08 -15.82 13.88
CA GLU A 64 12.19 -16.67 13.47
C GLU A 64 11.87 -17.54 12.23
N LEU A 65 10.60 -17.64 11.84
CA LEU A 65 10.18 -18.44 10.70
C LEU A 65 10.61 -17.77 9.39
N ASP A 66 11.14 -18.59 8.47
CA ASP A 66 11.39 -18.17 7.10
C ASP A 66 10.07 -17.83 6.40
N TYR A 67 9.93 -16.57 6.00
CA TYR A 67 8.75 -16.05 5.34
C TYR A 67 8.91 -15.90 3.83
N ASN A 68 10.05 -16.25 3.22
CA ASN A 68 10.31 -16.00 1.79
C ASN A 68 9.22 -16.60 0.88
N LYS A 69 8.79 -17.85 1.14
CA LYS A 69 7.70 -18.48 0.38
C LYS A 69 6.36 -17.76 0.56
N LEU A 70 6.12 -17.22 1.75
CA LEU A 70 4.90 -16.47 2.03
C LEU A 70 4.94 -15.10 1.37
N ASP A 71 6.10 -14.45 1.35
CA ASP A 71 6.34 -13.18 0.66
C ASP A 71 6.00 -13.29 -0.83
N ASP A 72 6.51 -14.34 -1.48
CA ASP A 72 6.21 -14.62 -2.88
C ASP A 72 4.73 -14.96 -3.11
N TYR A 73 4.16 -15.82 -2.27
CA TYR A 73 2.75 -16.22 -2.38
C TYR A 73 1.81 -15.04 -2.20
N LEU A 74 2.09 -14.16 -1.23
CA LEU A 74 1.30 -12.98 -0.95
C LEU A 74 1.43 -11.94 -2.07
N GLY A 75 2.64 -11.76 -2.62
CA GLY A 75 2.87 -10.90 -3.78
C GLY A 75 2.08 -11.36 -5.02
N GLN A 76 2.10 -12.67 -5.31
CA GLN A 76 1.27 -13.26 -6.37
C GLN A 76 -0.22 -13.04 -6.12
N TRP A 77 -0.68 -13.26 -4.88
CA TRP A 77 -2.08 -13.06 -4.53
C TRP A 77 -2.51 -11.59 -4.68
N TYR A 78 -1.67 -10.61 -4.28
CA TYR A 78 -1.92 -9.19 -4.52
C TYR A 78 -2.02 -8.86 -6.01
N ALA A 79 -1.09 -9.38 -6.82
CA ALA A 79 -1.07 -9.16 -8.26
C ALA A 79 -2.33 -9.71 -8.93
N ASP A 80 -2.70 -10.96 -8.62
CA ASP A 80 -3.91 -11.61 -9.13
C ASP A 80 -5.17 -10.85 -8.72
N THR A 81 -5.23 -10.43 -7.47
CA THR A 81 -6.38 -9.73 -6.89
C THR A 81 -6.59 -8.37 -7.56
N LEU A 82 -5.52 -7.57 -7.68
CA LEU A 82 -5.58 -6.27 -8.35
C LEU A 82 -5.92 -6.43 -9.83
N TYR A 83 -5.26 -7.36 -10.53
CA TYR A 83 -5.52 -7.61 -11.95
C TYR A 83 -6.98 -7.97 -12.20
N ASN A 84 -7.52 -8.94 -11.45
CA ASN A 84 -8.91 -9.38 -11.60
C ASN A 84 -9.90 -8.24 -11.28
N HIS A 85 -9.60 -7.42 -10.28
CA HIS A 85 -10.41 -6.26 -9.93
C HIS A 85 -10.45 -5.23 -11.06
N LEU A 86 -9.29 -4.85 -11.60
CA LEU A 86 -9.19 -3.92 -12.73
C LEU A 86 -9.93 -4.42 -13.96
N GLN A 87 -9.80 -5.71 -14.29
CA GLN A 87 -10.54 -6.32 -15.40
C GLN A 87 -12.05 -6.29 -15.17
N THR A 88 -12.51 -6.65 -13.96
CA THR A 88 -13.94 -6.66 -13.62
C THR A 88 -14.57 -5.27 -13.70
N LYS A 89 -13.81 -4.24 -13.35
CA LYS A 89 -14.25 -2.84 -13.37
C LYS A 89 -13.96 -2.14 -14.70
N GLU A 90 -13.37 -2.84 -15.66
CA GLU A 90 -12.90 -2.30 -16.95
C GLU A 90 -11.98 -1.06 -16.77
N ILE A 91 -11.22 -1.03 -15.66
CA ILE A 91 -10.29 0.04 -15.34
C ILE A 91 -8.97 -0.22 -16.07
N ASN A 92 -8.64 0.68 -16.98
CA ASN A 92 -7.41 0.65 -17.77
C ASN A 92 -6.50 1.84 -17.44
N ASN A 93 -5.28 1.81 -17.98
CA ASN A 93 -4.28 2.89 -17.89
C ASN A 93 -3.83 3.21 -16.46
N LEU A 94 -3.52 2.17 -15.68
CA LEU A 94 -2.86 2.35 -14.39
C LEU A 94 -1.41 2.81 -14.62
N ASP A 95 -1.01 3.88 -13.94
CA ASP A 95 0.31 4.50 -14.12
C ASP A 95 1.30 4.11 -13.03
N LEU A 96 0.81 3.83 -11.83
CA LEU A 96 1.63 3.57 -10.65
C LEU A 96 0.87 2.71 -9.65
N ILE A 97 1.59 1.82 -8.97
CA ILE A 97 1.08 1.07 -7.84
C ILE A 97 1.88 1.49 -6.60
N GLY A 98 1.19 1.83 -5.52
CA GLY A 98 1.77 1.95 -4.19
C GLY A 98 1.34 0.76 -3.34
N SER A 99 2.27 -0.11 -2.95
CA SER A 99 1.97 -1.29 -2.15
C SER A 99 2.64 -1.21 -0.78
N HIS A 100 1.83 -1.08 0.28
CA HIS A 100 2.35 -1.10 1.64
C HIS A 100 2.84 -2.50 2.05
N GLY A 101 2.16 -3.54 1.58
CA GLY A 101 2.40 -4.93 2.01
C GLY A 101 1.90 -5.23 3.42
N GLN A 102 2.07 -6.49 3.83
CA GLN A 102 1.69 -6.98 5.15
C GLN A 102 2.85 -6.84 6.13
N THR A 103 2.66 -6.04 7.18
CA THR A 103 3.67 -5.92 8.23
C THR A 103 3.74 -7.22 9.04
N ILE A 104 4.94 -7.80 9.13
CA ILE A 104 5.24 -8.95 10.00
C ILE A 104 6.21 -8.61 11.14
N HIS A 105 6.93 -7.50 11.02
CA HIS A 105 7.86 -7.02 12.04
C HIS A 105 7.97 -5.49 12.00
N HIS A 106 8.01 -4.87 13.16
CA HIS A 106 8.25 -3.44 13.29
C HIS A 106 8.88 -3.09 14.64
N ILE A 107 10.03 -2.44 14.60
CA ILE A 107 10.68 -1.81 15.74
C ILE A 107 10.91 -0.34 15.37
N SER A 108 10.22 0.55 16.08
CA SER A 108 10.24 2.00 15.85
C SER A 108 11.66 2.54 15.72
N GLY A 109 11.93 3.18 14.58
CA GLY A 109 13.21 3.81 14.26
C GLY A 109 14.40 2.85 14.12
N LYS A 110 14.15 1.54 14.00
CA LYS A 110 15.21 0.52 13.89
C LYS A 110 15.04 -0.42 12.71
N SER A 111 13.87 -1.02 12.55
CA SER A 111 13.61 -1.98 11.49
C SER A 111 12.11 -2.14 11.23
N SER A 112 11.76 -2.44 9.99
CA SER A 112 10.41 -2.88 9.65
C SER A 112 10.46 -3.86 8.50
N VAL A 113 9.59 -4.86 8.52
CA VAL A 113 9.46 -5.84 7.44
C VAL A 113 8.01 -5.88 6.99
N GLN A 114 7.80 -5.59 5.72
CA GLN A 114 6.54 -5.75 5.02
C GLN A 114 6.75 -6.84 3.97
N ILE A 115 5.88 -7.85 3.97
CA ILE A 115 5.89 -8.93 2.97
C ILE A 115 4.75 -8.74 1.97
N GLY A 116 4.81 -9.46 0.86
CA GLY A 116 4.00 -9.28 -0.34
C GLY A 116 4.85 -8.69 -1.45
N SER A 117 5.73 -9.54 -2.02
CA SER A 117 6.77 -9.11 -2.95
C SER A 117 6.21 -8.26 -4.11
N PRO A 118 6.72 -7.02 -4.30
CA PRO A 118 6.20 -6.08 -5.30
C PRO A 118 6.51 -6.52 -6.73
N GLN A 119 7.46 -7.44 -6.93
CA GLN A 119 7.86 -7.90 -8.27
C GLN A 119 6.67 -8.51 -9.03
N TYR A 120 5.81 -9.26 -8.34
CA TYR A 120 4.65 -9.91 -8.96
C TYR A 120 3.61 -8.88 -9.45
N LEU A 121 3.43 -7.78 -8.71
CA LEU A 121 2.60 -6.66 -9.15
C LEU A 121 3.19 -6.02 -10.41
N ALA A 122 4.50 -5.75 -10.39
CA ALA A 122 5.20 -5.12 -11.51
C ALA A 122 5.15 -5.98 -12.77
N GLU A 123 5.43 -7.28 -12.65
CA GLU A 123 5.45 -8.23 -13.76
C GLU A 123 4.05 -8.46 -14.34
N LYS A 124 3.04 -8.68 -13.49
CA LYS A 124 1.70 -9.01 -13.96
C LYS A 124 0.98 -7.82 -14.57
N LEU A 125 1.13 -6.63 -13.98
CA LEU A 125 0.44 -5.42 -14.46
C LEU A 125 1.28 -4.62 -15.46
N ASN A 126 2.59 -4.86 -15.55
CA ASN A 126 3.53 -4.07 -16.34
C ASN A 126 3.46 -2.57 -15.99
N VAL A 127 3.36 -2.28 -14.69
CA VAL A 127 3.24 -0.93 -14.12
C VAL A 127 4.30 -0.77 -13.02
N PRO A 128 4.95 0.41 -12.91
CA PRO A 128 5.87 0.68 -11.81
C PRO A 128 5.21 0.48 -10.44
N VAL A 129 5.93 -0.16 -9.52
CA VAL A 129 5.48 -0.40 -8.14
C VAL A 129 6.42 0.32 -7.18
N ILE A 130 5.85 1.08 -6.25
CA ILE A 130 6.56 1.66 -5.10
C ILE A 130 6.11 0.89 -3.85
N SER A 131 7.07 0.44 -3.05
CA SER A 131 6.86 -0.31 -1.80
C SER A 131 7.88 0.11 -0.73
N ASP A 132 7.92 -0.61 0.40
CA ASP A 132 8.90 -0.43 1.48
C ASP A 132 8.93 0.96 2.12
N PHE A 133 7.76 1.61 2.18
CA PHE A 133 7.63 2.98 2.70
C PHE A 133 8.16 3.15 4.13
N ARG A 134 8.00 2.14 5.00
CA ARG A 134 8.43 2.23 6.40
C ARG A 134 9.94 2.13 6.55
N SER A 135 10.55 1.22 5.82
CA SER A 135 12.01 1.08 5.80
C SER A 135 12.66 2.34 5.24
N ALA A 136 12.10 2.90 4.16
CA ALA A 136 12.56 4.18 3.61
C ALA A 136 12.48 5.34 4.62
N ASP A 137 11.42 5.41 5.43
CA ASP A 137 11.30 6.41 6.50
C ASP A 137 12.34 6.19 7.61
N ILE A 138 12.55 4.95 8.05
CA ILE A 138 13.57 4.60 9.06
C ILE A 138 14.97 4.95 8.56
N ASP A 139 15.30 4.63 7.31
CA ASP A 139 16.58 4.95 6.68
C ASP A 139 16.79 6.47 6.56
N ALA A 140 15.71 7.25 6.46
CA ALA A 140 15.72 8.70 6.51
C ALA A 140 15.78 9.28 7.95
N GLY A 141 15.86 8.44 8.97
CA GLY A 141 15.94 8.83 10.40
C GLY A 141 14.58 8.97 11.09
N GLY A 142 13.49 8.55 10.44
CA GLY A 142 12.15 8.49 10.99
C GLY A 142 11.92 7.25 11.85
N THR A 143 10.66 6.99 12.20
CA THR A 143 10.25 5.87 13.05
C THR A 143 9.67 4.69 12.26
N GLY A 144 9.36 4.89 10.98
CA GLY A 144 8.63 3.96 10.11
C GLY A 144 7.13 3.95 10.34
N ALA A 145 6.61 4.75 11.27
CA ALA A 145 5.19 4.82 11.65
C ALA A 145 4.89 6.00 12.60
N PRO A 146 3.70 6.64 12.50
CA PRO A 146 2.75 6.61 11.39
C PRO A 146 3.24 7.49 10.22
N LEU A 147 2.99 7.06 8.98
CA LEU A 147 3.37 7.83 7.77
C LEU A 147 2.25 8.80 7.31
N MET A 148 1.02 8.57 7.75
CA MET A 148 -0.17 9.35 7.38
C MET A 148 -0.11 10.85 7.74
N PRO A 149 0.55 11.31 8.83
CA PRO A 149 0.52 12.73 9.21
C PRO A 149 0.96 13.69 8.09
N LYS A 150 1.86 13.27 7.18
CA LYS A 150 2.24 14.11 6.05
C LYS A 150 1.11 14.29 5.03
N ILE A 151 0.31 13.24 4.83
CA ILE A 151 -0.87 13.28 3.97
C ILE A 151 -1.99 14.09 4.66
N ASP A 152 -2.20 13.91 5.96
CA ASP A 152 -3.16 14.69 6.74
C ASP A 152 -2.84 16.19 6.65
N GLU A 153 -1.56 16.57 6.77
CA GLU A 153 -1.12 17.95 6.56
C GLU A 153 -1.55 18.46 5.17
N TRP A 154 -1.31 17.71 4.10
CA TRP A 154 -1.70 18.12 2.74
C TRP A 154 -3.22 18.24 2.57
N LEU A 155 -3.99 17.30 3.10
CA LEU A 155 -5.45 17.28 2.97
C LEU A 155 -6.14 18.38 3.79
N PHE A 156 -5.56 18.76 4.93
CA PHE A 156 -6.19 19.67 5.88
C PHE A 156 -5.50 21.03 6.04
N ARG A 157 -4.36 21.30 5.36
CA ARG A 157 -3.60 22.57 5.48
C ARG A 157 -4.40 23.84 5.23
N ASN A 158 -5.45 23.77 4.40
CA ASN A 158 -6.26 24.93 4.00
C ASN A 158 -7.55 25.08 4.84
N LYS A 159 -7.68 24.38 5.97
CA LYS A 159 -8.83 24.53 6.87
C LYS A 159 -8.64 25.73 7.80
N GLU A 160 -9.71 26.52 7.98
CA GLU A 160 -9.70 27.68 8.88
C GLU A 160 -9.65 27.28 10.37
N THR A 161 -9.95 26.03 10.69
CA THR A 161 -9.96 25.47 12.04
C THR A 161 -8.86 24.44 12.22
N SER A 162 -8.36 24.28 13.45
CA SER A 162 -7.50 23.15 13.80
C SER A 162 -8.20 21.81 13.53
N VAL A 163 -7.51 20.90 12.87
CA VAL A 163 -7.98 19.54 12.57
C VAL A 163 -7.15 18.54 13.35
N ILE A 164 -7.82 17.58 13.99
CA ILE A 164 -7.19 16.39 14.57
C ILE A 164 -7.72 15.19 13.78
N THR A 165 -6.81 14.37 13.29
CA THR A 165 -7.11 13.08 12.68
C THR A 165 -6.88 11.97 13.71
N LEU A 166 -7.82 11.03 13.82
CA LEU A 166 -7.73 9.88 14.70
C LEU A 166 -8.05 8.61 13.92
N ASN A 167 -7.02 7.78 13.70
CA ASN A 167 -7.19 6.46 13.13
C ASN A 167 -7.29 5.41 14.25
N LEU A 168 -8.36 4.60 14.23
CA LEU A 168 -8.58 3.49 15.15
C LEU A 168 -8.50 2.18 14.36
N GLY A 169 -7.27 1.71 14.14
CA GLY A 169 -6.96 0.45 13.44
C GLY A 169 -6.42 -0.63 14.38
#